data_AF-A0A8J8C0Y1-F1
#
_entry.id   AF-A0A8J8C0Y1-F1
#
_cell.length_a   1.000
_cell.length_b   1.000
_cell.length_c   1.000
_cell.angle_alpha   90.00
_cell.angle_beta   90.00
_cell.angle_gamma   90.00
#
_symmetry.space_group_name_H-M   'P 1'
#
loop_
_entity.id
_entity.type
_entity.pdbx_description
1 polymer ?
#
loop_
_entity_poly.entity_id
_entity_poly.type
_entity_poly.pdbx_seq_one_letter_code
_entity_poly.pdbx_strand_id
1 'polypeptide(L)'
;MLIVRKTTRKKPELEIYNVNNGKKIYYLTLRREQNKLRPHKFRSQDQLYQPKKAVQLLKREQIYLSKDEETLTIKKELEELFKYLQTTYEWIDLCRHCFMEGKITQNPHYVYRGEKICRECALQEVKKELRFRKVSVPVRPILDRLKDVDKVIRLFDPKFAQTQDTLYDVVEGKLPETLLTIDDIDIPEELKTILKKDITHLLPIQQKAVEAGLLNNKNLLIVSATASGKTLIAELAGLKSVYNKKKFLFLVPLVALANQKYEEFKKK
;
A
#
# COMPACT_ATOMS: atom_id res chain seq x y z
N MET A 1 2.94 -41.75 -1.75
CA MET A 1 2.05 -40.76 -2.41
C MET A 1 2.64 -40.33 -3.74
N LEU A 2 1.83 -40.33 -4.81
CA LEU A 2 2.25 -39.90 -6.14
C LEU A 2 1.46 -38.69 -6.61
N ILE A 3 2.15 -37.71 -7.19
CA ILE A 3 1.55 -36.53 -7.81
C ILE A 3 1.80 -36.56 -9.30
N VAL A 4 0.74 -36.44 -10.09
CA VAL A 4 0.78 -36.60 -11.54
C VAL A 4 0.35 -35.29 -12.21
N ARG A 5 1.17 -34.84 -13.18
CA ARG A 5 0.95 -33.63 -13.97
C ARG A 5 1.27 -33.88 -15.43
N LYS A 6 0.61 -33.17 -16.35
CA LYS A 6 0.99 -33.15 -17.76
C LYS A 6 2.15 -32.19 -18.00
N THR A 7 3.17 -32.64 -18.74
CA THR A 7 4.23 -31.76 -19.23
C THR A 7 3.71 -30.75 -20.27
N THR A 8 4.46 -29.67 -20.49
CA THR A 8 4.20 -28.66 -21.55
C THR A 8 4.49 -29.18 -22.97
N ARG A 9 4.92 -30.44 -23.13
CA ARG A 9 5.28 -31.01 -24.42
C ARG A 9 4.04 -31.30 -25.28
N LYS A 10 4.19 -31.22 -26.61
CA LYS A 10 3.10 -31.52 -27.59
C LYS A 10 2.57 -32.96 -27.48
N LYS A 11 3.39 -33.92 -27.05
CA LYS A 11 2.96 -35.30 -26.79
C LYS A 11 2.45 -35.42 -25.35
N PRO A 12 1.38 -36.18 -25.08
CA PRO A 12 0.87 -36.38 -23.73
C PRO A 12 1.89 -37.18 -22.91
N GLU A 13 2.79 -36.49 -22.23
CA GLU A 13 3.75 -37.07 -21.28
C GLU A 13 3.38 -36.57 -19.87
N LEU A 14 3.21 -37.52 -18.95
CA LEU A 14 2.90 -37.26 -17.55
C LEU A 14 4.18 -37.30 -16.71
N GLU A 15 4.39 -36.28 -15.90
CA GLU A 15 5.36 -36.25 -14.81
C GLU A 15 4.72 -36.82 -13.55
N ILE A 16 5.39 -37.79 -12.92
CA ILE A 16 4.94 -38.48 -11.72
C ILE A 16 6.00 -38.25 -10.63
N TYR A 17 5.61 -37.51 -9.60
CA TYR A 17 6.44 -37.18 -8.45
C TYR A 17 6.12 -38.10 -7.28
N ASN A 18 7.14 -38.75 -6.72
CA ASN A 18 6.98 -39.48 -5.46
C ASN A 18 7.37 -38.58 -4.28
N VAL A 19 6.39 -38.26 -3.43
CA VAL A 19 6.58 -37.34 -2.28
C VAL A 19 7.36 -38.00 -1.14
N ASN A 20 7.25 -39.33 -0.98
CA ASN A 20 7.87 -40.06 0.13
C ASN A 20 9.38 -40.18 -0.03
N ASN A 21 9.89 -40.21 -1.27
CA ASN A 21 11.32 -40.35 -1.58
C ASN A 21 11.98 -39.04 -2.03
N GLY A 22 11.31 -37.91 -1.88
CA GLY A 22 11.88 -36.57 -1.95
C GLY A 22 12.49 -36.09 -3.29
N LYS A 23 12.52 -36.89 -4.37
CA LYS A 23 13.12 -36.44 -5.67
C LYS A 23 12.93 -37.34 -6.90
N LYS A 24 12.25 -38.50 -6.84
CA LYS A 24 12.12 -39.36 -8.02
C LYS A 24 11.01 -38.87 -8.94
N ILE A 25 11.41 -38.28 -10.07
CA ILE A 25 10.54 -37.87 -11.18
C ILE A 25 10.51 -39.00 -12.20
N TYR A 26 9.37 -39.67 -12.30
CA TYR A 26 9.12 -40.59 -13.40
C TYR A 26 8.37 -39.87 -14.51
N TYR A 27 8.67 -40.20 -15.76
CA TYR A 27 7.97 -39.71 -16.92
C TYR A 27 7.24 -40.86 -17.60
N LEU A 28 5.95 -40.70 -17.79
CA LEU A 28 5.09 -41.64 -18.48
C LEU A 28 4.59 -41.01 -19.78
N THR A 29 5.17 -41.40 -20.91
CA THR A 29 4.66 -41.02 -22.22
C THR A 29 3.44 -41.87 -22.56
N LEU A 30 2.35 -41.20 -22.90
CA LEU A 30 1.11 -41.81 -23.35
C LEU A 30 1.02 -41.76 -24.87
N ARG A 31 0.42 -42.80 -25.47
CA ARG A 31 0.08 -42.84 -26.90
C ARG A 31 -1.44 -42.83 -27.04
N ARG A 32 -1.94 -42.08 -28.01
CA ARG A 32 -3.36 -42.11 -28.39
C ARG A 32 -3.60 -43.32 -29.29
N GLU A 33 -4.43 -44.25 -28.85
CA GLU A 33 -4.91 -45.39 -29.62
C GLU A 33 -6.44 -45.36 -29.60
N GLN A 34 -7.09 -45.22 -30.77
CA GLN A 34 -8.55 -45.16 -30.89
C GLN A 34 -9.20 -44.17 -29.90
N ASN A 35 -8.69 -42.93 -29.84
CA ASN A 35 -9.10 -41.87 -28.89
C ASN A 35 -8.86 -42.13 -27.39
N LYS A 36 -8.17 -43.22 -27.01
CA LYS A 36 -7.84 -43.52 -25.62
C LYS A 36 -6.34 -43.36 -25.37
N LEU A 37 -5.97 -42.78 -24.23
CA LEU A 37 -4.57 -42.70 -23.81
C LEU A 37 -4.12 -44.03 -23.20
N ARG A 38 -2.99 -44.55 -23.67
CA ARG A 38 -2.37 -45.76 -23.11
C ARG A 38 -0.91 -45.54 -22.73
N PRO A 39 -0.43 -46.16 -21.63
CA PRO A 39 0.98 -46.19 -21.25
C PRO A 39 1.85 -46.74 -22.38
N HIS A 40 2.80 -45.94 -22.88
CA HIS A 40 3.69 -46.35 -23.99
C HIS A 40 5.15 -46.44 -23.56
N LYS A 41 5.71 -45.38 -22.96
CA LYS A 41 7.09 -45.38 -22.46
C LYS A 41 7.12 -44.88 -21.02
N PHE A 42 7.87 -45.57 -20.17
CA PHE A 42 8.08 -45.18 -18.78
C PHE A 42 9.57 -45.01 -18.52
N ARG A 43 9.99 -43.86 -17.99
CA ARG A 43 11.41 -43.58 -17.72
C ARG A 43 11.57 -42.84 -16.39
N SER A 44 12.71 -42.99 -15.75
CA SER A 44 13.14 -42.15 -14.62
C SER A 44 14.55 -41.67 -14.94
N GLN A 45 14.77 -40.36 -14.99
CA GLN A 45 16.04 -39.78 -15.45
C GLN A 45 16.45 -40.41 -16.81
N ASP A 46 17.56 -41.14 -16.85
CA ASP A 46 18.11 -41.81 -18.05
C ASP A 46 17.77 -43.31 -18.15
N GLN A 47 17.06 -43.88 -17.17
CA GLN A 47 16.68 -45.29 -17.18
C GLN A 47 15.27 -45.50 -17.76
N LEU A 48 15.17 -46.41 -18.74
CA LEU A 48 13.90 -46.83 -19.33
C LEU A 48 13.36 -48.07 -18.61
N TYR A 49 12.08 -48.02 -18.26
CA TYR A 49 11.38 -49.10 -17.57
C TYR A 49 10.25 -49.64 -18.44
N GLN A 50 9.90 -50.91 -18.22
CA GLN A 50 8.74 -51.51 -18.87
C GLN A 50 7.45 -50.77 -18.44
N PRO A 51 6.50 -50.50 -19.36
CA PRO A 51 5.23 -49.84 -19.03
C PRO A 51 4.43 -50.52 -17.92
N LYS A 52 4.56 -51.85 -17.76
CA LYS A 52 3.94 -52.61 -16.66
C LYS A 52 4.36 -52.11 -15.28
N LYS A 53 5.62 -51.68 -15.13
CA LYS A 53 6.13 -51.10 -13.87
C LYS A 53 5.44 -49.77 -13.53
N ALA A 54 5.09 -48.97 -14.54
CA ALA A 54 4.33 -47.72 -14.33
C ALA A 54 2.94 -48.01 -13.76
N VAL A 55 2.24 -48.99 -14.32
CA VAL A 55 0.91 -49.41 -13.84
C VAL A 55 0.99 -49.95 -12.42
N GLN A 56 2.00 -50.78 -12.10
CA GLN A 56 2.21 -51.29 -10.75
C GLN A 56 2.49 -50.16 -9.75
N LEU A 57 3.28 -49.16 -10.15
CA LEU A 57 3.58 -47.99 -9.32
C LEU A 57 2.30 -47.18 -9.03
N LEU A 58 1.50 -46.90 -10.06
CA LEU A 58 0.24 -46.16 -9.93
C LEU A 58 -0.79 -46.93 -9.08
N LYS A 59 -0.81 -48.27 -9.14
CA LYS A 59 -1.73 -49.09 -8.35
C LYS A 59 -1.39 -49.20 -6.86
N ARG A 60 -0.13 -49.02 -6.48
CA ARG A 60 0.33 -49.22 -5.08
C ARG A 60 0.20 -47.98 -4.21
N GLU A 61 0.12 -46.80 -4.81
CA GLU A 61 0.25 -45.53 -4.13
C GLU A 61 -1.00 -44.68 -4.35
N GLN A 62 -1.35 -43.84 -3.38
CA GLN A 62 -2.42 -42.85 -3.58
C GLN A 62 -1.99 -41.80 -4.61
N ILE A 63 -2.87 -41.58 -5.61
CA ILE A 63 -2.62 -40.73 -6.77
C ILE A 63 -3.30 -39.38 -6.60
N TYR A 64 -2.55 -38.32 -6.83
CA TYR A 64 -3.04 -36.95 -6.82
C TYR A 64 -2.78 -36.29 -8.17
N LEU A 65 -3.81 -35.76 -8.82
CA LEU A 65 -3.71 -35.06 -10.09
C LEU A 65 -3.63 -33.56 -9.87
N SER A 66 -2.66 -32.89 -10.48
CA SER A 66 -2.53 -31.45 -10.36
C SER A 66 -3.61 -30.72 -11.18
N LYS A 67 -4.23 -29.69 -10.61
CA LYS A 67 -5.20 -28.81 -11.27
C LYS A 67 -4.57 -27.69 -12.11
N ASP A 68 -3.32 -27.84 -12.54
CA ASP A 68 -2.67 -26.88 -13.43
C ASP A 68 -3.33 -26.85 -14.82
N GLU A 69 -3.23 -25.70 -15.50
CA GLU A 69 -3.85 -25.49 -16.82
C GLU A 69 -3.47 -26.58 -17.82
N GLU A 70 -2.21 -27.02 -17.84
CA GLU A 70 -1.76 -28.04 -18.78
C GLU A 70 -2.39 -29.40 -18.50
N THR A 71 -2.47 -29.84 -17.24
CA THR A 71 -3.13 -31.10 -16.87
C THR A 71 -4.63 -31.07 -17.16
N LEU A 72 -5.28 -29.93 -16.95
CA LEU A 72 -6.71 -29.77 -17.24
C LEU A 72 -7.05 -29.94 -18.73
N THR A 73 -6.13 -29.64 -19.64
CA THR A 73 -6.36 -29.87 -21.09
C THR A 73 -6.66 -31.32 -21.45
N ILE A 74 -6.14 -32.27 -20.68
CA ILE A 74 -6.34 -33.72 -20.89
C ILE A 74 -7.22 -34.35 -19.82
N LYS A 75 -8.02 -33.55 -19.09
CA LYS A 75 -8.85 -34.00 -17.97
C LYS A 75 -9.67 -35.24 -18.31
N LYS A 76 -10.49 -35.19 -19.36
CA LYS A 76 -11.35 -36.32 -19.77
C LYS A 76 -10.52 -37.57 -20.12
N GLU A 77 -9.40 -37.38 -20.81
CA GLU A 77 -8.51 -38.48 -21.20
C GLU A 77 -7.82 -39.12 -19.97
N LEU A 78 -7.49 -38.33 -18.94
CA LEU A 78 -6.95 -38.83 -17.67
C LEU A 78 -7.99 -39.59 -16.86
N GLU A 79 -9.22 -39.09 -16.78
CA GLU A 79 -10.32 -39.77 -16.09
C GLU A 79 -10.57 -41.17 -16.69
N GLU A 80 -10.55 -41.27 -18.02
CA GLU A 80 -10.63 -42.57 -18.73
C GLU A 80 -9.41 -43.47 -18.48
N LEU A 81 -8.20 -42.90 -18.48
CA LEU A 81 -6.97 -43.64 -18.20
C LEU A 81 -7.00 -44.24 -16.78
N PHE A 82 -7.35 -43.46 -15.76
CA PHE A 82 -7.39 -43.96 -14.38
C PHE A 82 -8.57 -44.92 -14.14
N LYS A 83 -9.69 -44.76 -14.85
CA LYS A 83 -10.77 -45.75 -14.89
C LYS A 83 -10.29 -47.08 -15.48
N TYR A 84 -9.54 -47.05 -16.57
CA TYR A 84 -8.92 -48.25 -17.16
C TYR A 84 -7.91 -48.90 -16.22
N LEU A 85 -7.11 -48.10 -15.51
CA LEU A 85 -6.12 -48.57 -14.55
C LEU A 85 -6.76 -49.09 -13.24
N GLN A 86 -8.06 -48.88 -13.01
CA GLN A 86 -8.79 -49.24 -11.79
C GLN A 86 -8.15 -48.66 -10.52
N THR A 87 -7.73 -47.39 -10.60
CA THR A 87 -7.07 -46.68 -9.49
C THR A 87 -7.85 -45.45 -9.11
N THR A 88 -7.94 -45.18 -7.80
CA THR A 88 -8.52 -43.95 -7.28
C THR A 88 -7.54 -42.79 -7.40
N TYR A 89 -8.07 -41.60 -7.66
CA TYR A 89 -7.29 -40.37 -7.76
C TYR A 89 -8.03 -39.19 -7.14
N GLU A 90 -7.29 -38.19 -6.68
CA GLU A 90 -7.84 -36.95 -6.13
C GLU A 90 -7.21 -35.74 -6.84
N TRP A 91 -8.02 -34.71 -7.16
CA TRP A 91 -7.51 -33.50 -7.79
C TRP A 91 -7.05 -32.48 -6.74
N ILE A 92 -5.80 -32.04 -6.81
CA ILE A 92 -5.20 -31.09 -5.86
C ILE A 92 -4.63 -29.85 -6.55
N ASP A 93 -4.71 -28.73 -5.84
CA ASP A 93 -3.92 -27.54 -6.16
C ASP A 93 -2.51 -27.70 -5.57
N LEU A 94 -1.48 -27.25 -6.30
CA LEU A 94 -0.09 -27.30 -5.86
C LEU A 94 0.47 -25.89 -5.70
N CYS A 95 1.30 -25.68 -4.66
CA CYS A 95 2.03 -24.44 -4.49
C CYS A 95 3.15 -24.31 -5.53
N ARG A 96 3.12 -23.27 -6.37
CA ARG A 96 4.17 -23.02 -7.37
C ARG A 96 5.56 -22.85 -6.74
N HIS A 97 5.66 -22.10 -5.65
CA HIS A 97 6.94 -21.76 -5.03
C HIS A 97 7.62 -22.99 -4.45
N CYS A 98 6.89 -23.84 -3.70
CA CYS A 98 7.42 -25.09 -3.19
C CYS A 98 7.92 -25.98 -4.33
N PHE A 99 7.18 -26.04 -5.43
CA PHE A 99 7.54 -26.85 -6.58
C PHE A 99 8.87 -26.42 -7.21
N MET A 100 9.13 -25.11 -7.34
CA MET A 100 10.43 -24.61 -7.82
C MET A 100 11.60 -25.06 -6.93
N GLU A 101 11.36 -25.25 -5.63
CA GLU A 101 12.35 -25.79 -4.68
C GLU A 101 12.39 -27.33 -4.63
N GLY A 102 11.59 -28.03 -5.46
CA GLY A 102 11.47 -29.49 -5.43
C GLY A 102 10.67 -30.03 -4.24
N LYS A 103 9.94 -29.17 -3.52
CA LYS A 103 9.03 -29.54 -2.43
C LYS A 103 7.60 -29.56 -2.94
N ILE A 104 6.75 -30.38 -2.32
CA ILE A 104 5.35 -30.46 -2.70
C ILE A 104 4.46 -30.17 -1.49
N THR A 105 3.58 -29.18 -1.64
CA THR A 105 2.56 -28.81 -0.65
C THR A 105 1.19 -28.92 -1.29
N GLN A 106 0.28 -29.56 -0.57
CA GLN A 106 -1.11 -29.73 -1.00
C GLN A 106 -1.96 -28.52 -0.60
N ASN A 107 -2.97 -28.22 -1.42
CA ASN A 107 -4.05 -27.25 -1.14
C ASN A 107 -3.55 -25.86 -0.70
N PRO A 108 -2.80 -25.14 -1.55
CA PRO A 108 -2.49 -23.74 -1.33
C PRO A 108 -3.78 -22.91 -1.25
N HIS A 109 -3.93 -22.13 -0.18
CA HIS A 109 -5.08 -21.25 0.06
C HIS A 109 -4.78 -19.76 -0.13
N TYR A 110 -3.54 -19.41 -0.49
CA TYR A 110 -3.08 -18.02 -0.63
C TYR A 110 -2.78 -17.72 -2.10
N VAL A 111 -2.92 -16.45 -2.48
CA VAL A 111 -2.64 -15.99 -3.86
C VAL A 111 -1.47 -15.02 -3.86
N TYR A 112 -0.58 -15.17 -4.85
CA TYR A 112 0.48 -14.21 -5.17
C TYR A 112 0.65 -14.13 -6.68
N ARG A 113 0.58 -12.91 -7.23
CA ARG A 113 0.66 -12.63 -8.68
C ARG A 113 -0.29 -13.49 -9.53
N GLY A 114 -1.48 -13.79 -8.98
CA GLY A 114 -2.49 -14.62 -9.63
C GLY A 114 -2.29 -16.14 -9.48
N GLU A 115 -1.20 -16.60 -8.88
CA GLU A 115 -0.94 -18.03 -8.65
C GLU A 115 -1.22 -18.45 -7.21
N LYS A 116 -1.62 -19.71 -7.01
CA LYS A 116 -1.87 -20.27 -5.68
C LYS A 116 -0.57 -20.72 -5.01
N ILE A 117 -0.35 -20.26 -3.77
CA ILE A 117 0.80 -20.62 -2.94
C ILE A 117 0.39 -21.05 -1.53
N CYS A 118 1.27 -21.79 -0.84
CA CYS A 118 1.03 -22.23 0.53
C CYS A 118 1.28 -21.09 1.53
N ARG A 119 0.79 -21.26 2.76
CA ARG A 119 0.94 -20.28 3.84
C ARG A 119 2.39 -19.87 4.11
N GLU A 120 3.30 -20.85 4.10
CA GLU A 120 4.71 -20.61 4.38
C GLU A 120 5.37 -19.77 3.28
N CYS A 121 5.16 -20.13 2.02
CA CYS A 121 5.65 -19.35 0.89
C CYS A 121 5.07 -17.94 0.88
N ALA A 122 3.76 -17.80 1.15
CA ALA A 122 3.11 -16.50 1.24
C ALA A 122 3.73 -15.62 2.32
N LEU A 123 3.98 -16.19 3.51
CA LEU A 123 4.59 -15.47 4.62
C LEU A 123 6.04 -15.05 4.31
N GLN A 124 6.81 -15.92 3.65
CA GLN A 124 8.18 -15.61 3.24
C GLN A 124 8.21 -14.46 2.23
N GLU A 125 7.31 -14.45 1.25
CA GLU A 125 7.25 -13.41 0.24
C GLU A 125 6.88 -12.05 0.86
N VAL A 126 5.85 -12.00 1.70
CA VAL A 126 5.47 -10.78 2.43
C VAL A 126 6.64 -10.26 3.29
N LYS A 127 7.31 -11.15 4.04
CA LYS A 127 8.45 -10.77 4.87
C LYS A 127 9.61 -10.22 4.05
N LYS A 128 9.88 -10.80 2.88
CA LYS A 128 10.94 -10.37 1.96
C LYS A 128 10.68 -8.95 1.46
N GLU A 129 9.45 -8.67 1.03
CA GLU A 129 9.01 -7.35 0.58
C GLU A 129 9.05 -6.30 1.69
N LEU A 130 8.57 -6.64 2.88
CA LEU A 130 8.63 -5.70 4.02
C LEU A 130 10.05 -5.41 4.49
N ARG A 131 10.96 -6.40 4.44
CA ARG A 131 12.39 -6.18 4.71
C ARG A 131 13.00 -5.20 3.72
N PHE A 132 12.67 -5.32 2.43
CA PHE A 132 13.10 -4.38 1.40
C PHE A 132 12.60 -2.95 1.70
N ARG A 133 11.37 -2.83 2.22
CA ARG A 133 10.77 -1.54 2.63
C ARG A 133 11.16 -1.05 4.03
N LYS A 134 12.01 -1.78 4.76
CA LYS A 134 12.41 -1.47 6.16
C LYS A 134 11.22 -1.35 7.13
N VAL A 135 10.13 -2.07 6.88
CA VAL A 135 8.93 -2.10 7.74
C VAL A 135 8.94 -3.37 8.59
N SER A 136 8.79 -3.22 9.90
CA SER A 136 8.71 -4.35 10.84
C SER A 136 7.35 -4.38 11.52
N VAL A 137 6.46 -5.25 11.02
CA VAL A 137 5.09 -5.42 11.54
C VAL A 137 4.70 -6.89 11.57
N PRO A 138 3.87 -7.32 12.53
CA PRO A 138 3.36 -8.68 12.58
C PRO A 138 2.34 -8.92 11.44
N VAL A 139 2.81 -9.44 10.31
CA VAL A 139 1.98 -9.67 9.11
C VAL A 139 1.13 -10.93 9.13
N ARG A 140 1.38 -11.87 10.05
CA ARG A 140 0.67 -13.15 10.07
C ARG A 140 -0.86 -12.98 10.13
N PRO A 141 -1.44 -12.17 11.03
CA PRO A 141 -2.89 -12.00 11.13
C PRO A 141 -3.49 -11.36 9.87
N ILE A 142 -2.78 -10.40 9.28
CA ILE A 142 -3.21 -9.67 8.08
C ILE A 142 -3.24 -10.62 6.87
N LEU A 143 -2.17 -11.41 6.71
CA LEU A 143 -2.05 -12.40 5.64
C LEU A 143 -3.11 -13.51 5.78
N ASP A 144 -3.35 -14.01 6.99
CA ASP A 144 -4.36 -15.05 7.24
C ASP A 144 -5.79 -14.55 6.98
N ARG A 145 -6.06 -13.25 7.20
CA ARG A 145 -7.35 -12.62 6.89
C ARG A 145 -7.55 -12.38 5.40
N LEU A 146 -6.55 -11.83 4.69
CA LEU A 146 -6.69 -11.43 3.29
C LEU A 146 -6.43 -12.57 2.30
N LYS A 147 -5.60 -13.55 2.67
CA LYS A 147 -5.15 -14.68 1.82
C LYS A 147 -4.55 -14.26 0.47
N ASP A 148 -4.08 -13.03 0.36
CA ASP A 148 -3.61 -12.40 -0.87
C ASP A 148 -2.37 -11.56 -0.56
N VAL A 149 -1.23 -12.01 -1.05
CA VAL A 149 0.08 -11.41 -0.75
C VAL A 149 0.20 -10.02 -1.36
N ASP A 150 -0.31 -9.81 -2.57
CA ASP A 150 -0.22 -8.51 -3.26
C ASP A 150 -1.03 -7.44 -2.52
N LYS A 151 -2.23 -7.81 -2.05
CA LYS A 151 -3.04 -6.89 -1.21
C LYS A 151 -2.33 -6.54 0.09
N VAL A 152 -1.71 -7.51 0.75
CA VAL A 152 -0.97 -7.27 2.00
C VAL A 152 0.19 -6.31 1.74
N ILE A 153 0.97 -6.51 0.68
CA ILE A 153 2.10 -5.64 0.32
C ILE A 153 1.61 -4.21 0.01
N ARG A 154 0.47 -4.06 -0.67
CA ARG A 154 -0.13 -2.76 -0.99
C ARG A 154 -0.49 -1.93 0.23
N LEU A 155 -0.92 -2.56 1.34
CA LEU A 155 -1.22 -1.84 2.59
C LEU A 155 -0.01 -1.11 3.18
N PHE A 156 1.20 -1.54 2.81
CA PHE A 156 2.46 -0.93 3.25
C PHE A 156 3.12 -0.12 2.14
N ASP A 157 2.37 0.28 1.11
CA ASP A 157 2.83 1.20 0.08
C ASP A 157 2.54 2.65 0.49
N PRO A 158 3.55 3.50 0.72
CA PRO A 158 3.35 4.90 1.08
C PRO A 158 2.60 5.69 -0.01
N LYS A 159 2.60 5.23 -1.26
CA LYS A 159 1.81 5.85 -2.34
C LYS A 159 0.31 5.51 -2.27
N PHE A 160 -0.09 4.59 -1.40
CA PHE A 160 -1.47 4.15 -1.28
C PHE A 160 -2.33 5.08 -0.41
N ALA A 161 -1.72 6.00 0.35
CA ALA A 161 -2.49 7.04 1.04
C ALA A 161 -3.00 8.06 0.02
N GLN A 162 -4.16 7.80 -0.59
CA GLN A 162 -4.89 8.86 -1.26
C GLN A 162 -5.38 9.81 -0.17
N THR A 163 -5.26 11.12 -0.38
CA THR A 163 -5.70 12.14 0.60
C THR A 163 -7.13 11.88 1.06
N GLN A 164 -7.98 11.36 0.18
CA GLN A 164 -9.37 10.97 0.42
C GLN A 164 -9.53 9.92 1.52
N ASP A 165 -8.61 8.93 1.61
CA ASP A 165 -8.68 7.85 2.59
C ASP A 165 -8.36 8.32 4.02
N THR A 166 -7.72 9.50 4.15
CA THR A 166 -7.31 10.11 5.42
C THR A 166 -7.99 11.45 5.72
N LEU A 167 -8.85 11.93 4.81
CA LEU A 167 -9.52 13.21 4.95
C LEU A 167 -10.60 13.09 6.01
N TYR A 168 -10.32 13.61 7.21
CA TYR A 168 -11.27 13.60 8.32
C TYR A 168 -12.30 14.73 8.19
N ASP A 169 -11.85 15.94 7.81
CA ASP A 169 -12.69 17.13 7.73
C ASP A 169 -12.12 18.16 6.74
N VAL A 170 -12.99 19.05 6.24
CA VAL A 170 -12.65 20.18 5.37
C VAL A 170 -13.31 21.43 5.94
N VAL A 171 -12.49 22.36 6.43
CA VAL A 171 -12.97 23.66 6.91
C VAL A 171 -12.96 24.65 5.74
N GLU A 172 -14.13 24.99 5.23
CA GLU A 172 -14.28 26.03 4.20
C GLU A 172 -14.04 27.43 4.80
N GLY A 173 -13.04 28.14 4.26
CA GLY A 173 -12.75 29.52 4.65
C GLY A 173 -13.70 30.50 3.98
N LYS A 174 -14.55 31.18 4.76
CA LYS A 174 -15.24 32.39 4.29
C LYS A 174 -14.27 33.57 4.34
N LEU A 175 -13.70 33.94 3.20
CA LEU A 175 -13.05 35.23 3.06
C LEU A 175 -14.14 36.33 3.02
N PRO A 176 -13.95 37.47 3.68
CA PRO A 176 -14.85 38.62 3.50
C PRO A 176 -14.82 39.06 2.02
N GLU A 177 -15.98 39.43 1.48
CA GLU A 177 -16.15 39.78 0.06
C GLU A 177 -15.35 41.03 -0.35
N THR A 178 -15.00 41.89 0.61
CA THR A 178 -14.15 43.06 0.43
C THR A 178 -13.15 43.19 1.57
N LEU A 179 -11.87 43.30 1.24
CA LEU A 179 -10.79 43.56 2.20
C LEU A 179 -10.49 45.06 2.21
N LEU A 180 -10.46 45.67 3.39
CA LEU A 180 -10.03 47.06 3.54
C LEU A 180 -8.55 47.21 3.14
N THR A 181 -8.24 48.32 2.49
CA THR A 181 -6.87 48.76 2.22
C THR A 181 -6.36 49.65 3.35
N ILE A 182 -5.08 50.03 3.30
CA ILE A 182 -4.50 50.98 4.25
C ILE A 182 -5.14 52.38 4.13
N ASP A 183 -5.62 52.73 2.94
CA ASP A 183 -6.25 54.03 2.68
C ASP A 183 -7.58 54.21 3.41
N ASP A 184 -8.28 53.10 3.65
CA ASP A 184 -9.59 53.07 4.30
C ASP A 184 -9.52 53.23 5.82
N ILE A 185 -8.30 53.28 6.38
CA ILE A 185 -8.06 53.27 7.82
C ILE A 185 -7.78 54.68 8.35
N ASP A 186 -8.38 55.02 9.50
CA ASP A 186 -8.16 56.29 10.22
C ASP A 186 -6.80 56.31 10.96
N ILE A 187 -5.73 56.44 10.17
CA ILE A 187 -4.35 56.68 10.63
C ILE A 187 -3.71 57.85 9.85
N PRO A 188 -2.74 58.56 10.43
CA PRO A 188 -1.96 59.61 9.77
C PRO A 188 -1.33 59.18 8.45
N GLU A 189 -1.24 60.10 7.50
CA GLU A 189 -0.70 59.85 6.15
C GLU A 189 0.75 59.39 6.18
N GLU A 190 1.59 59.89 7.10
CA GLU A 190 2.97 59.40 7.22
C GLU A 190 2.99 57.90 7.55
N LEU A 191 2.11 57.43 8.44
CA LEU A 191 2.02 56.01 8.78
C LEU A 191 1.46 55.17 7.62
N LYS A 192 0.51 55.70 6.84
CA LYS A 192 0.02 55.02 5.64
C LYS A 192 1.15 54.77 4.65
N THR A 193 2.00 55.77 4.38
CA THR A 193 3.12 55.62 3.43
C THR A 193 4.14 54.57 3.87
N ILE A 194 4.41 54.45 5.17
CA ILE A 194 5.32 53.43 5.71
C ILE A 194 4.71 52.03 5.54
N LEU A 195 3.44 51.86 5.91
CA LEU A 195 2.77 50.56 5.89
C LEU A 195 2.52 50.04 4.46
N LYS A 196 2.27 50.94 3.50
CA LYS A 196 2.04 50.59 2.09
C LYS A 196 3.23 49.94 1.40
N LYS A 197 4.44 50.04 1.97
CA LYS A 197 5.63 49.36 1.42
C LYS A 197 5.51 47.83 1.48
N ASP A 198 4.88 47.33 2.53
CA ASP A 198 4.85 45.89 2.84
C ASP A 198 3.43 45.30 2.81
N ILE A 199 2.39 46.14 2.91
CA ILE A 199 1.00 45.71 3.07
C ILE A 199 0.12 46.44 2.06
N THR A 200 -0.71 45.71 1.33
CA THR A 200 -1.68 46.27 0.38
C THR A 200 -3.10 46.25 0.95
N HIS A 201 -3.48 45.14 1.59
CA HIS A 201 -4.80 44.90 2.15
C HIS A 201 -4.68 44.36 3.57
N LEU A 202 -5.65 44.69 4.42
CA LEU A 202 -5.77 44.10 5.74
C LEU A 202 -6.25 42.65 5.67
N LEU A 203 -5.72 41.81 6.53
CA LEU A 203 -6.27 40.47 6.75
C LEU A 203 -7.64 40.56 7.45
N PRO A 204 -8.52 39.54 7.31
CA PRO A 204 -9.88 39.60 7.86
C PRO A 204 -9.93 39.90 9.37
N ILE A 205 -8.98 39.38 10.17
CA ILE A 205 -8.93 39.66 11.60
C ILE A 205 -8.44 41.09 11.91
N GLN A 206 -7.60 41.66 11.06
CA GLN A 206 -7.11 43.04 11.20
C GLN A 206 -8.23 44.02 10.90
N GLN A 207 -8.97 43.79 9.81
CA GLN A 207 -10.16 44.55 9.47
C GLN A 207 -11.21 44.50 10.59
N LYS A 208 -11.53 43.30 11.09
CA LYS A 208 -12.44 43.15 12.25
C LYS A 208 -11.97 43.93 13.48
N ALA A 209 -10.66 44.01 13.73
CA ALA A 209 -10.14 44.79 14.84
C ALA A 209 -10.34 46.30 14.62
N VAL A 210 -10.08 46.80 13.41
CA VAL A 210 -10.32 48.21 13.05
C VAL A 210 -11.80 48.56 13.23
N GLU A 211 -12.71 47.74 12.67
CA GLU A 211 -14.17 47.90 12.80
C GLU A 211 -14.64 47.83 14.26
N ALA A 212 -14.01 46.98 15.09
CA ALA A 212 -14.28 46.89 16.52
C ALA A 212 -13.78 48.11 17.32
N GLY A 213 -13.11 49.07 16.67
CA GLY A 213 -12.66 50.33 17.26
C GLY A 213 -11.22 50.30 17.80
N LEU A 214 -10.35 49.47 17.22
CA LEU A 214 -8.90 49.44 17.51
C LEU A 214 -8.28 50.84 17.53
N LEU A 215 -8.70 51.69 16.59
CA LEU A 215 -8.14 53.03 16.39
C LEU A 215 -8.90 54.12 17.16
N ASN A 216 -9.92 53.74 17.93
CA ASN A 216 -10.77 54.62 18.73
C ASN A 216 -10.53 54.42 20.23
N ASN A 217 -9.34 53.93 20.61
CA ASN A 217 -8.95 53.62 22.00
C ASN A 217 -9.89 52.64 22.72
N LYS A 218 -10.58 51.74 22.01
CA LYS A 218 -11.35 50.66 22.64
C LYS A 218 -10.43 49.52 23.08
N ASN A 219 -10.72 48.93 24.24
CA ASN A 219 -10.03 47.74 24.72
C ASN A 219 -10.53 46.52 23.95
N LEU A 220 -9.61 45.77 23.32
CA LEU A 220 -9.94 44.61 22.50
C LEU A 220 -9.21 43.35 22.98
N LEU A 221 -9.92 42.23 23.04
CA LEU A 221 -9.35 40.89 23.17
C LEU A 221 -9.38 40.21 21.79
N ILE A 222 -8.21 39.92 21.23
CA ILE A 222 -8.08 39.36 19.88
C ILE A 222 -7.66 37.90 19.98
N VAL A 223 -8.53 36.99 19.52
CA VAL A 223 -8.26 35.55 19.45
C VAL A 223 -8.22 35.11 18.00
N SER A 224 -7.06 34.62 17.55
CA SER A 224 -6.89 34.08 16.19
C SER A 224 -5.66 33.18 16.07
N ALA A 225 -5.63 32.32 15.05
CA ALA A 225 -4.52 31.41 14.75
C ALA A 225 -3.18 32.15 14.57
N THR A 226 -2.04 31.52 14.87
CA THR A 226 -0.70 32.05 14.57
C THR A 226 -0.57 32.37 13.08
N ALA A 227 0.25 33.38 12.74
CA ALA A 227 0.39 33.95 11.39
C ALA A 227 -0.83 34.69 10.80
N SER A 228 -1.93 34.84 11.54
CA SER A 228 -3.10 35.66 11.12
C SER A 228 -2.87 37.18 11.12
N GLY A 229 -1.66 37.65 11.42
CA GLY A 229 -1.33 39.08 11.43
C GLY A 229 -1.71 39.85 12.70
N LYS A 230 -1.88 39.18 13.85
CA LYS A 230 -2.11 39.83 15.17
C LYS A 230 -1.10 40.91 15.52
N THR A 231 0.15 40.71 15.11
CA THR A 231 1.25 41.63 15.41
C THR A 231 0.99 43.01 14.81
N LEU A 232 0.55 43.09 13.55
CA LEU A 232 0.22 44.37 12.91
C LEU A 232 -0.92 45.09 13.63
N ILE A 233 -1.90 44.35 14.18
CA ILE A 233 -3.01 44.95 14.93
C ILE A 233 -2.48 45.72 16.15
N ALA A 234 -1.56 45.12 16.89
CA ALA A 234 -0.92 45.78 18.03
C ALA A 234 -0.02 46.96 17.59
N GLU A 235 0.70 46.82 16.48
CA GLU A 235 1.53 47.88 15.91
C GLU A 235 0.68 49.10 15.50
N LEU A 236 -0.44 48.90 14.82
CA LEU A 236 -1.36 49.97 14.42
C LEU A 236 -1.88 50.77 15.62
N ALA A 237 -2.34 50.09 16.67
CA ALA A 237 -2.79 50.74 17.89
C ALA A 237 -1.66 51.53 18.58
N GLY A 238 -0.46 50.95 18.64
CA GLY A 238 0.72 51.58 19.21
C GLY A 238 1.17 52.82 18.45
N LEU A 239 1.31 52.71 17.13
CA LEU A 239 1.75 53.80 16.26
C LEU A 239 0.78 54.97 16.29
N LYS A 240 -0.54 54.72 16.25
CA LYS A 240 -1.55 55.78 16.40
C LYS A 240 -1.43 56.48 17.77
N SER A 241 -1.13 55.74 18.84
CA SER A 241 -0.92 56.31 20.16
C SER A 241 0.33 57.20 20.21
N VAL A 242 1.46 56.71 19.69
CA VAL A 242 2.74 57.43 19.62
C VAL A 242 2.61 58.71 18.79
N TYR A 243 1.94 58.64 17.63
CA TYR A 243 1.67 59.81 16.80
C TYR A 243 0.89 60.90 17.56
N ASN A 244 -0.07 60.49 18.39
CA ASN A 244 -0.80 61.37 19.29
C ASN A 244 -0.01 61.79 20.54
N LYS A 245 1.33 61.71 20.49
CA LYS A 245 2.27 62.07 21.56
C LYS A 245 2.05 61.32 22.88
N LYS A 246 1.44 60.13 22.83
CA LYS A 246 1.30 59.25 23.99
C LYS A 246 2.43 58.21 24.02
N LYS A 247 2.59 57.57 25.18
CA LYS A 247 3.52 56.45 25.33
C LYS A 247 2.83 55.15 24.93
N PHE A 248 3.61 54.25 24.34
CA PHE A 248 3.17 52.91 23.96
C PHE A 248 4.05 51.86 24.63
N LEU A 249 3.43 50.86 25.26
CA LEU A 249 4.11 49.73 25.89
C LEU A 249 3.72 48.44 25.17
N PHE A 250 4.69 47.83 24.48
CA PHE A 250 4.51 46.56 23.77
C PHE A 250 5.07 45.42 24.63
N LEU A 251 4.18 44.61 25.21
CA LEU A 251 4.56 43.49 26.08
C LEU A 251 4.75 42.20 25.28
N VAL A 252 5.84 41.49 25.54
CA VAL A 252 6.16 40.18 24.97
C VAL A 252 6.64 39.23 26.06
N PRO A 253 6.43 37.91 25.90
CA PRO A 253 6.72 36.95 26.97
C PRO A 253 8.20 36.63 27.14
N LEU A 254 9.04 36.89 26.13
CA LEU A 254 10.45 36.48 26.10
C LEU A 254 11.37 37.63 25.72
N VAL A 255 12.56 37.67 26.33
CA VAL A 255 13.61 38.67 26.05
C VAL A 255 14.03 38.66 24.58
N ALA A 256 14.15 37.47 23.97
CA ALA A 256 14.50 37.36 22.55
C ALA A 256 13.47 38.06 21.63
N LEU A 257 12.18 37.91 21.93
CA LEU A 257 11.11 38.59 21.18
C LEU A 257 11.11 40.09 21.43
N ALA A 258 11.50 40.53 22.64
CA ALA A 258 11.62 41.95 22.96
C ALA A 258 12.73 42.59 22.12
N ASN A 259 13.90 41.95 22.06
CA ASN A 259 15.02 42.42 21.24
C ASN A 259 14.67 42.45 19.75
N GLN A 260 14.00 41.40 19.24
CA GLN A 260 13.53 41.38 17.85
C GLN A 260 12.60 42.57 17.56
N LYS A 261 11.59 42.80 18.42
CA LYS A 261 10.62 43.89 18.22
C LYS A 261 11.25 45.26 18.37
N TYR A 262 12.20 45.42 19.27
CA TYR A 262 12.98 46.65 19.41
C TYR A 262 13.73 47.01 18.12
N GLU A 263 14.46 46.05 17.54
CA GLU A 263 15.19 46.27 16.29
C GLU A 263 14.24 46.52 15.10
N GLU A 264 13.10 45.83 15.04
CA GLU A 264 12.08 46.08 14.01
C GLU A 264 11.49 47.49 14.12
N PHE A 265 11.16 47.96 15.32
CA PHE A 265 10.64 49.32 15.54
C PHE A 265 11.68 50.42 15.33
N LYS A 266 12.97 50.13 15.54
CA LYS A 266 14.04 51.09 15.31
C LYS A 266 14.35 51.30 13.83
N LYS A 267 14.09 50.28 13.00
CA LYS A 267 14.34 50.30 11.54
C LYS A 267 13.22 50.97 10.74
N LYS A 268 11.98 50.92 11.25
CA LYS A 268 10.80 51.55 10.64
C LYS A 268 10.72 53.03 11.01
#